data_AF-A0A6B9T863-F1
#
_entry.id   AF-A0A6B9T863-F1
#
_cell.length_a   1.000
_cell.length_b   1.000
_cell.length_c   1.000
_cell.angle_alpha   90.00
_cell.angle_beta   90.00
_cell.angle_gamma   90.00
#
_symmetry.space_group_name_H-M   'P 1'
#
loop_
_entity.id
_entity.type
_entity.pdbx_description
1 polymer ?
#
loop_
_entity_poly.entity_id
_entity_poly.type
_entity_poly.pdbx_seq_one_letter_code
_entity_poly.pdbx_strand_id
1 'polypeptide(L)'
;MKMEITQQKDNPLQKRVEVYFTIDHNGESTPGRNAVAEEVAKQTKSKRDCVVVDNIESVYGRGMSKGYAKVYESKEAALEFDREYLLKRNGIEATKPEAPAEEEAPQE
;
A
#
# COMPACT_ATOMS: atom_id res chain seq x y z
N MET A 1 -2.48 -14.15 6.91
CA MET A 1 -3.16 -13.21 5.99
C MET A 1 -3.44 -13.89 4.66
N LYS A 2 -4.68 -13.82 4.18
CA LYS A 2 -5.06 -14.27 2.84
C LYS A 2 -5.53 -13.06 2.03
N MET A 3 -4.76 -12.67 1.01
CA MET A 3 -5.12 -11.56 0.14
C MET A 3 -5.74 -12.07 -1.15
N GLU A 4 -6.93 -11.56 -1.48
CA GLU A 4 -7.68 -11.89 -2.68
C GLU A 4 -7.90 -10.63 -3.51
N ILE A 5 -7.50 -10.64 -4.79
CA ILE A 5 -7.75 -9.53 -5.70
C ILE A 5 -9.18 -9.64 -6.22
N THR A 6 -10.04 -8.72 -5.82
CA THR A 6 -11.45 -8.69 -6.19
C THR A 6 -11.65 -8.08 -7.58
N GLN A 7 -10.85 -7.08 -7.95
CA GLN A 7 -10.99 -6.40 -9.23
C GLN A 7 -9.65 -5.82 -9.69
N GLN A 8 -9.38 -5.92 -10.99
CA GLN A 8 -8.30 -5.21 -11.66
C GLN A 8 -8.89 -4.39 -12.80
N LYS A 9 -8.53 -3.11 -12.87
CA LYS A 9 -8.96 -2.21 -13.91
C LYS A 9 -7.74 -1.51 -14.50
N ASP A 10 -7.53 -1.70 -15.79
CA ASP A 10 -6.43 -1.10 -16.51
C ASP A 10 -6.79 0.34 -16.94
N ASN A 11 -5.97 1.31 -16.57
CA ASN A 11 -6.10 2.71 -17.01
C ASN A 11 -4.86 3.12 -17.82
N PRO A 12 -4.89 2.94 -19.15
CA PRO A 12 -3.73 3.25 -20.01
C PRO A 12 -3.40 4.74 -20.06
N LEU A 13 -4.37 5.63 -19.80
CA LEU A 13 -4.16 7.08 -19.76
C LEU A 13 -3.19 7.52 -18.65
N GLN A 14 -3.18 6.79 -17.54
CA GLN A 14 -2.33 7.08 -16.37
C GLN A 14 -1.25 6.00 -16.18
N LYS A 15 -1.10 5.09 -17.16
CA LYS A 15 -0.14 3.97 -17.13
C LYS A 15 -0.18 3.21 -15.80
N ARG A 16 -1.41 3.01 -15.28
CA ARG A 16 -1.65 2.39 -13.98
C ARG A 16 -2.76 1.35 -14.05
N VAL A 17 -2.58 0.29 -13.29
CA VAL A 17 -3.60 -0.72 -13.01
C VAL A 17 -4.17 -0.46 -11.62
N GLU A 18 -5.47 -0.26 -11.58
CA GLU A 18 -6.25 -0.09 -10.36
C GLU A 18 -6.62 -1.47 -9.82
N VAL A 19 -6.07 -1.82 -8.66
CA VAL A 19 -6.23 -3.13 -8.03
C VAL A 19 -7.04 -2.98 -6.75
N TYR A 20 -8.22 -3.57 -6.71
CA TYR A 20 -9.03 -3.71 -5.51
C TYR A 20 -8.79 -5.08 -4.91
N PHE A 21 -8.43 -5.11 -3.65
CA PHE A 21 -8.09 -6.34 -2.93
C PHE A 21 -8.81 -6.41 -1.59
N THR A 22 -9.07 -7.64 -1.16
CA THR A 22 -9.62 -7.96 0.14
C THR A 22 -8.61 -8.84 0.89
N ILE A 23 -8.31 -8.50 2.13
CA ILE A 23 -7.39 -9.21 3.01
C ILE A 23 -8.17 -9.81 4.16
N ASP A 24 -8.22 -11.12 4.19
CA ASP A 24 -8.71 -11.88 5.34
C ASP A 24 -7.55 -12.07 6.34
N HIS A 25 -7.70 -11.48 7.53
CA HIS A 25 -6.74 -11.53 8.63
C HIS A 25 -7.46 -11.94 9.91
N ASN A 26 -8.29 -12.98 9.83
CA ASN A 26 -9.09 -13.49 10.93
C ASN A 26 -8.19 -13.96 12.09
N GLY A 27 -8.25 -13.25 13.23
CA GLY A 27 -7.44 -13.52 14.42
C GLY A 27 -6.01 -12.94 14.38
N GLU A 28 -5.62 -12.26 13.31
CA GLU A 28 -4.33 -11.58 13.20
C GLU A 28 -4.48 -10.06 13.33
N SER A 29 -3.37 -9.36 13.59
CA SER A 29 -3.34 -7.90 13.58
C SER A 29 -3.65 -7.36 12.18
N THR A 30 -4.23 -6.16 12.12
CA THR A 30 -4.47 -5.47 10.85
C THR A 30 -3.17 -5.38 10.05
N PRO A 31 -3.15 -5.86 8.79
CA PRO A 31 -1.95 -5.85 7.97
C PRO A 31 -1.40 -4.44 7.81
N GLY A 32 -0.13 -4.26 8.13
CA GLY A 32 0.57 -3.00 7.89
C GLY A 32 0.64 -2.71 6.39
N ARG A 33 0.53 -1.42 6.02
CA ARG A 33 0.52 -0.97 4.61
C ARG A 33 1.72 -1.48 3.80
N ASN A 34 2.89 -1.58 4.43
CA ASN A 34 4.10 -2.14 3.83
C ASN A 34 3.96 -3.63 3.46
N ALA A 35 3.43 -4.44 4.38
CA ALA A 35 3.19 -5.86 4.12
C ALA A 35 2.15 -6.05 3.00
N VAL A 36 1.10 -5.22 2.99
CA VAL A 36 0.11 -5.21 1.90
C VAL A 36 0.75 -4.85 0.56
N ALA A 37 1.60 -3.82 0.52
CA ALA A 37 2.28 -3.42 -0.71
C ALA A 37 3.18 -4.54 -1.25
N GLU A 38 3.87 -5.28 -0.38
CA GLU A 38 4.69 -6.43 -0.77
C GLU A 38 3.86 -7.61 -1.29
N GLU A 39 2.73 -7.91 -0.67
CA GLU A 39 1.79 -8.95 -1.13
C GLU A 39 1.18 -8.58 -2.49
N VAL A 40 0.74 -7.32 -2.67
CA VAL A 40 0.25 -6.80 -3.95
C VAL A 40 1.34 -6.91 -5.02
N ALA A 41 2.57 -6.50 -4.70
CA ALA A 41 3.70 -6.57 -5.62
C ALA A 41 3.99 -8.02 -6.07
N LYS A 42 3.93 -8.98 -5.14
CA LYS A 42 4.08 -10.41 -5.45
C LYS A 42 2.96 -10.93 -6.35
N GLN A 43 1.70 -10.60 -6.05
CA GLN A 43 0.56 -11.05 -6.86
C GLN A 43 0.55 -10.44 -8.26
N THR A 44 0.89 -9.15 -8.38
CA THR A 44 0.90 -8.41 -9.66
C THR A 44 2.26 -8.52 -10.37
N LYS A 45 3.20 -9.33 -9.87
CA LYS A 45 4.59 -9.47 -10.39
C LYS A 45 5.28 -8.14 -10.66
N SER A 46 4.97 -7.14 -9.84
CA SER A 46 5.44 -5.77 -10.00
C SER A 46 6.48 -5.45 -8.92
N LYS A 47 7.27 -4.39 -9.13
CA LYS A 47 8.23 -3.92 -8.10
C LYS A 47 7.49 -3.16 -7.01
N ARG A 48 7.96 -3.25 -5.76
CA ARG A 48 7.43 -2.48 -4.63
C ARG A 48 7.45 -0.98 -4.90
N ASP A 49 8.45 -0.49 -5.62
CA ASP A 49 8.58 0.91 -6.07
C ASP A 49 7.46 1.38 -7.01
N CYS A 50 6.73 0.47 -7.63
CA CYS A 50 5.66 0.80 -8.57
C CYS A 50 4.26 0.59 -7.97
N VAL A 51 4.16 0.06 -6.74
CA VAL A 51 2.88 -0.23 -6.09
C VAL A 51 2.59 0.82 -5.04
N VAL A 52 1.59 1.66 -5.30
CA VAL A 52 1.07 2.63 -4.34
C VAL A 52 -0.22 2.08 -3.75
N VAL A 53 -0.19 1.69 -2.48
CA VAL A 53 -1.44 1.45 -1.74
C VAL A 53 -2.04 2.80 -1.45
N ASP A 54 -3.31 3.01 -1.74
CA ASP A 54 -3.99 4.30 -1.54
C ASP A 54 -4.70 4.28 -0.19
N ASN A 55 -5.62 3.32 -0.02
CA ASN A 55 -6.43 3.14 1.18
C ASN A 55 -6.54 1.67 1.58
N ILE A 56 -6.64 1.45 2.90
CA ILE A 56 -6.93 0.17 3.53
C ILE A 56 -8.01 0.46 4.58
N GLU A 57 -9.19 -0.11 4.39
CA GLU A 57 -10.32 -0.03 5.30
C GLU A 57 -10.58 -1.40 5.93
N SER A 58 -10.41 -1.49 7.24
CA SER A 58 -10.73 -2.70 8.00
C SER A 58 -12.22 -2.75 8.35
N VAL A 59 -12.88 -3.84 8.01
CA VAL A 59 -14.28 -4.12 8.34
C VAL A 59 -14.35 -4.56 9.80
N TYR A 60 -14.99 -3.72 10.62
CA TYR A 60 -15.17 -3.99 12.05
C TYR A 60 -15.86 -5.34 12.30
N GLY A 61 -15.29 -6.12 13.23
CA GLY A 61 -15.87 -7.39 13.71
C GLY A 61 -15.78 -8.58 12.75
N ARG A 62 -15.20 -8.44 11.55
CA ARG A 62 -15.05 -9.55 10.59
C ARG A 62 -13.62 -10.01 10.35
N GLY A 63 -12.60 -9.34 10.88
CA GLY A 63 -11.20 -9.66 10.58
C GLY A 63 -10.88 -9.55 9.09
N MET A 64 -11.63 -8.73 8.35
CA MET A 64 -11.48 -8.50 6.92
C MET A 64 -11.04 -7.06 6.69
N SER A 65 -10.13 -6.83 5.75
CA SER A 65 -9.77 -5.48 5.29
C SER A 65 -9.98 -5.40 3.79
N LYS A 66 -10.59 -4.32 3.33
CA LYS A 66 -10.67 -3.99 1.91
C LYS A 66 -9.65 -2.91 1.62
N GLY A 67 -9.00 -2.99 0.47
CA GLY A 67 -8.01 -2.01 0.10
C GLY A 67 -8.00 -1.75 -1.39
N TYR A 68 -7.43 -0.61 -1.70
CA TYR A 68 -7.26 -0.12 -3.06
C TYR A 68 -5.80 0.23 -3.26
N ALA A 69 -5.20 -0.34 -4.30
CA ALA A 69 -3.83 -0.08 -4.73
C ALA A 69 -3.80 0.32 -6.20
N LYS A 70 -2.81 1.14 -6.54
CA LYS A 70 -2.46 1.56 -7.89
C LYS A 70 -1.11 0.93 -8.21
N VAL A 71 -1.05 0.16 -9.28
CA VAL A 71 0.18 -0.46 -9.77
C VAL A 71 0.58 0.27 -11.05
N TYR A 72 1.69 0.99 -11.01
CA TYR A 72 2.21 1.74 -12.15
C TYR A 72 3.14 0.88 -13.00
N GLU A 73 3.23 1.17 -14.29
CA GLU A 73 4.22 0.53 -15.16
C GLU A 73 5.67 0.98 -14.83
N SER A 74 5.86 2.17 -14.26
CA SER A 74 7.17 2.75 -13.99
C SER A 74 7.18 3.63 -12.74
N LYS A 75 8.33 3.72 -12.06
CA LYS A 75 8.54 4.56 -10.88
C LYS A 75 8.32 6.06 -11.18
N GLU A 76 8.73 6.50 -12.36
CA GLU A 76 8.53 7.88 -12.83
C GLU A 76 7.05 8.24 -12.97
N ALA A 77 6.23 7.32 -13.48
CA ALA A 77 4.79 7.50 -13.57
C ALA A 77 4.14 7.55 -12.17
N ALA A 78 4.62 6.74 -11.22
CA ALA A 78 4.16 6.82 -9.84
C ALA A 78 4.48 8.18 -9.19
N LEU A 79 5.65 8.74 -9.48
CA LEU A 79 6.09 10.05 -8.98
C LEU A 79 5.35 11.23 -9.62
N GLU A 80 4.99 11.13 -10.91
CA GLU A 80 4.33 12.20 -11.66
C GLU A 80 2.82 12.26 -11.40
N PHE A 81 2.15 11.11 -11.32
CA PHE A 81 0.69 11.04 -11.24
C PHE A 81 0.14 10.99 -9.80
N ASP A 82 0.94 10.54 -8.84
CA ASP A 82 0.49 10.36 -7.47
C ASP A 82 1.01 11.48 -6.54
N ARG A 83 0.33 11.66 -5.41
CA ARG A 83 0.61 12.78 -4.51
C ARG A 83 1.78 12.43 -3.59
N GLU A 84 2.59 13.43 -3.28
CA GLU A 84 3.80 13.26 -2.43
C GLU A 84 3.52 12.55 -1.09
N TYR A 85 2.34 12.72 -0.49
CA TYR A 85 2.00 12.04 0.77
C TYR A 85 1.76 10.53 0.60
N LEU A 86 1.26 10.08 -0.55
CA LEU A 86 1.05 8.66 -0.83
C LEU A 86 2.39 7.98 -1.14
N LEU A 87 3.27 8.66 -1.88
CA LEU A 87 4.64 8.23 -2.13
C LEU A 87 5.45 8.06 -0.83
N LYS A 88 5.34 9.02 0.10
CA LYS A 88 5.95 8.95 1.44
C LYS A 88 5.38 7.80 2.27
N ARG A 89 4.07 7.59 2.23
CA ARG A 89 3.38 6.55 3.02
C ARG A 89 3.60 5.13 2.47
N ASN A 90 3.99 5.00 1.20
CA ASN A 90 4.29 3.71 0.56
C ASN A 90 5.79 3.43 0.39
N GLY A 91 6.67 4.35 0.79
CA GLY A 91 8.12 4.14 0.74
C GLY A 91 8.72 4.15 -0.67
N ILE A 92 8.12 4.88 -1.61
CA ILE A 92 8.60 4.94 -3.02
C ILE A 92 9.67 6.06 -3.24
N GLU A 93 9.97 6.83 -2.18
CA GLU A 93 11.05 7.83 -2.02
C GLU A 93 11.08 9.04 -2.97
N ALA A 94 11.19 10.22 -2.36
CA ALA A 94 12.43 10.98 -2.47
C ALA A 94 13.12 10.88 -1.11
N THR A 95 14.40 10.53 -1.11
CA THR A 95 15.26 10.55 0.08
C THR A 95 15.05 11.83 0.88
N LYS A 96 14.76 11.68 2.17
CA LYS A 96 15.34 12.56 3.17
C LYS A 96 15.84 11.67 4.31
N PRO A 97 17.14 11.66 4.61
CA PRO A 97 17.69 10.88 5.70
C PRO A 97 17.14 11.38 7.03
N GLU A 98 16.99 10.45 7.96
CA GLU A 98 16.89 10.61 9.42
C GLU A 98 15.92 11.67 9.98
N ALA A 99 14.94 11.19 10.74
CA ALA A 99 15.00 11.45 12.17
C ALA A 99 14.62 10.17 12.95
N PRO A 100 15.36 9.82 14.01
CA PRO A 100 15.36 8.51 14.65
C PRO A 100 14.25 8.41 15.71
N ALA A 101 14.18 7.23 16.32
CA ALA A 101 13.39 6.90 17.50
C ALA A 101 13.38 8.01 18.57
N GLU A 102 12.23 8.23 19.19
CA GLU A 102 12.19 8.46 20.63
C GLU A 102 11.01 7.67 21.22
N GLU A 103 11.39 6.51 21.74
CA GLU A 103 10.77 5.84 22.86
C GLU A 103 11.02 6.72 24.10
N GLU A 104 9.97 7.08 24.85
CA GLU A 104 9.90 7.15 26.32
C GLU A 104 8.81 8.13 26.80
N ALA A 105 7.86 7.58 27.57
CA ALA A 105 7.19 8.34 28.61
C ALA A 105 8.21 8.65 29.72
N PRO A 106 8.14 9.81 30.39
CA PRO A 106 7.55 9.84 31.74
C PRO A 106 6.69 11.11 31.98
N GLN A 107 5.49 10.98 32.55
CA GLN A 107 5.16 11.25 33.97
C GLN A 107 5.61 12.61 34.50
N GLU A 108 4.63 13.49 34.77
CA GLU A 108 4.52 14.30 36.00
C GLU A 108 3.05 14.40 36.41
#